data_AF-A0A369KWN6-F1
#
_entry.id   AF-A0A369KWN6-F1
#
_cell.length_a   1.000
_cell.length_b   1.000
_cell.length_c   1.000
_cell.angle_alpha   90.00
_cell.angle_beta   90.00
_cell.angle_gamma   90.00
#
_symmetry.space_group_name_H-M   'P 1'
#
loop_
_entity.id
_entity.type
_entity.pdbx_description
1 polymer ?
#
loop_
_entity_poly.entity_id
_entity_poly.type
_entity_poly.pdbx_seq_one_letter_code
_entity_poly.pdbx_strand_id
1 'polypeptide(L)'
;MEVFVANNIAHKMNKMLLILSTDSDCQVKIKHLKEDSQHLEYFLSFPVEIRDKMANILGISLKTLHRIYENPIKILDDYNVVNRLGCFFNMTYPEIIFLFFNLHQQDLNLDNSASAFLKEINLIDKELSVESRRELVRLLVLIRKMKIPIHGFSFVARQMIYKKCFTDENFNRTKNLIDNF
;
A
#
# COMPACT_ATOMS: atom_id res chain seq x y z
N MET A 1 9.22 -8.14 6.19
CA MET A 1 7.91 -7.48 6.39
C MET A 1 7.61 -6.48 5.28
N GLU A 2 8.50 -5.53 5.00
CA GLU A 2 8.45 -4.70 3.79
C GLU A 2 8.28 -5.55 2.51
N VAL A 3 9.00 -6.66 2.41
CA VAL A 3 8.85 -7.63 1.29
C VAL A 3 7.41 -8.14 1.12
N PHE A 4 6.67 -8.40 2.21
CA PHE A 4 5.28 -8.87 2.10
C PHE A 4 4.33 -7.78 1.63
N VAL A 5 4.47 -6.57 2.17
CA VAL A 5 3.67 -5.41 1.73
C VAL A 5 3.99 -5.09 0.27
N ALA A 6 5.28 -5.10 -0.11
CA ALA A 6 5.72 -4.94 -1.49
C ALA A 6 5.11 -6.00 -2.42
N ASN A 7 5.08 -7.27 -1.99
CA ASN A 7 4.47 -8.35 -2.75
C ASN A 7 2.95 -8.18 -2.87
N ASN A 8 2.25 -7.76 -1.83
CA ASN A 8 0.81 -7.51 -1.87
C ASN A 8 0.48 -6.34 -2.83
N ILE A 9 1.27 -5.28 -2.78
CA ILE A 9 1.14 -4.14 -3.71
C ILE A 9 1.39 -4.60 -5.15
N ALA A 10 2.52 -5.28 -5.40
CA ALA A 10 2.87 -5.77 -6.73
C ALA A 10 1.81 -6.74 -7.27
N HIS A 11 1.30 -7.65 -6.44
CA HIS A 11 0.22 -8.56 -6.79
C HIS A 11 -1.05 -7.81 -7.21
N LYS A 12 -1.44 -6.78 -6.44
CA LYS A 12 -2.63 -5.97 -6.75
C LYS A 12 -2.45 -5.16 -8.05
N MET A 13 -1.26 -4.61 -8.27
CA MET A 13 -0.89 -3.91 -9.50
C MET A 13 -0.87 -4.86 -10.72
N ASN A 14 -0.32 -6.06 -10.56
CA ASN A 14 -0.30 -7.10 -11.60
C ASN A 14 -1.71 -7.54 -11.98
N LYS A 15 -2.60 -7.65 -11.01
CA LYS A 15 -4.02 -7.92 -11.27
C LYS A 15 -4.67 -6.83 -12.12
N MET A 16 -4.31 -5.57 -11.91
CA MET A 16 -4.80 -4.45 -12.74
C MET A 16 -4.28 -4.57 -14.17
N LEU A 17 -2.98 -4.85 -14.38
CA LEU A 17 -2.43 -5.08 -15.72
C LEU A 17 -3.12 -6.23 -16.45
N LEU A 18 -3.36 -7.34 -15.75
CA LEU A 18 -4.04 -8.49 -16.32
C LEU A 18 -5.45 -8.13 -16.80
N ILE A 19 -6.24 -7.44 -15.98
CA ILE A 19 -7.58 -6.96 -16.34
C ILE A 19 -7.52 -6.00 -17.54
N LEU A 20 -6.56 -5.07 -17.56
CA LEU A 20 -6.41 -4.14 -18.67
C LEU A 20 -6.00 -4.85 -19.96
N SER A 21 -5.23 -5.94 -19.87
CA SER A 21 -4.81 -6.75 -21.01
C SER A 21 -5.95 -7.61 -21.58
N THR A 22 -6.89 -8.07 -20.75
CA THR A 22 -8.06 -8.84 -21.23
C THR A 22 -9.04 -7.98 -22.02
N ASP A 23 -9.07 -6.67 -21.80
CA ASP A 23 -9.84 -5.70 -22.59
C ASP A 23 -9.14 -5.31 -23.92
N SER A 24 -8.01 -5.95 -24.24
CA SER A 24 -7.24 -5.69 -25.46
C SER A 24 -7.05 -6.98 -26.24
N ASP A 25 -7.05 -6.92 -27.57
CA ASP A 25 -6.76 -8.08 -28.44
C ASP A 25 -5.30 -8.57 -28.34
N CYS A 26 -4.55 -8.13 -27.33
CA CYS A 26 -3.14 -8.48 -27.13
C CYS A 26 -2.99 -9.79 -26.36
N GLN A 27 -2.55 -10.84 -27.07
CA GLN A 27 -2.05 -12.05 -26.43
C GLN A 27 -0.75 -11.76 -25.68
N VAL A 28 -0.77 -11.87 -24.34
CA VAL A 28 0.42 -11.71 -23.49
C VAL A 28 1.41 -12.83 -23.81
N LYS A 29 2.53 -12.49 -24.46
CA LYS A 29 3.68 -13.38 -24.58
C LYS A 29 4.65 -13.08 -23.45
N ILE A 30 4.66 -13.93 -22.43
CA ILE A 30 5.65 -13.86 -21.34
C ILE A 30 7.03 -14.15 -21.95
N LYS A 31 7.81 -13.10 -22.21
CA LYS A 31 9.24 -13.21 -22.53
C LYS A 31 10.02 -13.13 -21.23
N HIS A 32 10.93 -14.06 -21.03
CA HIS A 32 11.91 -13.96 -19.95
C HIS A 32 12.85 -12.79 -20.21
N LEU A 33 12.88 -11.81 -19.30
CA LEU A 33 13.77 -10.66 -19.35
C LEU A 33 14.82 -10.82 -18.24
N LYS A 34 16.08 -10.51 -18.56
CA LYS A 34 17.19 -10.55 -17.61
C LYS A 34 17.15 -9.29 -16.73
N GLU A 35 16.32 -9.26 -15.70
CA GLU A 35 16.32 -8.19 -14.70
C GLU A 35 16.17 -8.74 -13.27
N ASP A 36 16.77 -8.05 -12.29
CA ASP A 36 16.97 -8.53 -10.91
C ASP A 36 15.68 -8.61 -10.04
N SER A 37 14.55 -8.15 -10.56
CA SER A 37 13.26 -8.05 -9.85
C SER A 37 12.17 -8.84 -10.57
N GLN A 38 11.68 -9.92 -9.97
CA GLN A 38 10.59 -10.76 -10.52
C GLN A 38 9.31 -9.95 -10.80
N HIS A 39 9.05 -8.90 -10.01
CA HIS A 39 7.90 -8.01 -10.21
C HIS A 39 8.05 -7.17 -11.47
N LEU A 40 9.28 -6.71 -11.74
CA LEU A 40 9.58 -5.86 -12.88
C LEU A 40 9.57 -6.66 -14.18
N GLU A 41 10.16 -7.86 -14.18
CA GLU A 41 10.12 -8.78 -15.32
C GLU A 41 8.67 -9.07 -15.74
N TYR A 42 7.78 -9.32 -14.77
CA TYR A 42 6.36 -9.52 -15.04
C TYR A 42 5.70 -8.27 -15.65
N PHE A 43 5.94 -7.08 -15.08
CA PHE A 43 5.43 -5.81 -15.63
C PHE A 43 5.87 -5.60 -17.08
N LEU A 44 7.15 -5.83 -17.38
CA LEU A 44 7.73 -5.62 -18.71
C LEU A 44 7.24 -6.65 -19.75
N SER A 45 6.65 -7.78 -19.31
CA SER A 45 6.02 -8.75 -20.21
C SER A 45 4.74 -8.22 -20.88
N PHE A 46 4.13 -7.16 -20.34
CA PHE A 46 2.94 -6.53 -20.93
C PHE A 46 3.33 -5.53 -22.04
N PRO A 47 2.50 -5.41 -23.10
CA PRO A 47 2.67 -4.40 -24.13
C PRO A 47 2.74 -2.98 -23.54
N VAL A 48 3.46 -2.09 -24.22
CA VAL A 48 3.66 -0.70 -23.75
C VAL A 48 2.31 0.01 -23.62
N GLU A 49 1.39 -0.26 -24.54
CA GLU A 49 0.05 0.32 -24.57
C GLU A 49 -0.75 0.01 -23.29
N ILE A 50 -0.63 -1.22 -22.78
CA ILE A 50 -1.30 -1.65 -21.54
C ILE A 50 -0.67 -0.97 -20.32
N ARG A 51 0.65 -0.87 -20.30
CA ARG A 51 1.39 -0.19 -19.22
C ARG A 51 1.08 1.31 -19.19
N ASP A 52 0.98 1.95 -20.36
CA ASP A 52 0.58 3.34 -20.49
C ASP A 52 -0.88 3.56 -20.07
N LYS A 53 -1.79 2.66 -20.46
CA LYS A 53 -3.19 2.71 -20.01
C LYS A 53 -3.27 2.63 -18.47
N MET A 54 -2.50 1.75 -17.85
CA MET A 54 -2.42 1.66 -16.39
C MET A 54 -1.88 2.95 -15.77
N ALA A 55 -0.78 3.49 -16.29
CA ALA A 55 -0.18 4.73 -15.79
C ALA A 55 -1.16 5.90 -15.86
N ASN A 56 -1.92 6.01 -16.96
CA ASN A 56 -2.95 7.02 -17.17
C ASN A 56 -4.10 6.90 -16.16
N ILE A 57 -4.61 5.68 -15.90
CA ILE A 57 -5.65 5.46 -14.89
C ILE A 57 -5.14 5.89 -13.51
N LEU A 58 -3.91 5.51 -13.17
CA LEU A 58 -3.26 5.88 -11.91
C LEU A 58 -2.85 7.36 -11.83
N GLY A 59 -2.91 8.10 -12.95
CA GLY A 59 -2.59 9.52 -12.99
C GLY A 59 -1.09 9.82 -12.85
N ILE A 60 -0.23 8.90 -13.26
CA ILE A 60 1.23 9.02 -13.17
C ILE A 60 1.89 8.77 -14.52
N SER A 61 3.16 9.17 -14.65
CA SER A 61 3.95 8.82 -15.84
C SER A 61 4.32 7.34 -15.86
N LEU A 62 4.51 6.76 -17.06
CA LEU A 62 5.03 5.40 -17.22
C LEU A 62 6.38 5.21 -16.49
N LYS A 63 7.24 6.24 -16.48
CA LYS A 63 8.50 6.24 -15.75
C LYS A 63 8.30 6.12 -14.24
N THR A 64 7.30 6.79 -13.69
CA THR A 64 6.94 6.68 -12.27
C THR A 64 6.41 5.28 -11.97
N LEU A 65 5.53 4.75 -12.83
CA LEU A 65 5.00 3.40 -12.68
C LEU A 65 6.11 2.34 -12.70
N HIS A 66 7.08 2.47 -13.62
CA HIS A 66 8.25 1.61 -13.69
C HIS A 66 9.06 1.63 -12.37
N ARG A 67 9.33 2.83 -11.81
CA ARG A 67 10.02 2.97 -10.51
C ARG A 67 9.25 2.37 -9.34
N ILE A 68 7.92 2.35 -9.41
CA ILE A 68 7.09 1.65 -8.42
C ILE A 68 7.27 0.13 -8.58
N TYR A 69 7.37 -0.41 -9.79
CA TYR A 69 7.66 -1.84 -9.99
C TYR A 69 9.06 -2.26 -9.52
N GLU A 70 10.06 -1.37 -9.61
CA GLU A 70 11.38 -1.57 -8.99
C GLU A 70 11.30 -1.62 -7.46
N ASN A 71 10.43 -0.80 -6.85
CA ASN A 71 10.20 -0.79 -5.41
C ASN A 71 8.72 -0.50 -5.08
N PRO A 72 7.88 -1.54 -4.95
CA PRO A 72 6.43 -1.40 -4.83
C PRO A 72 5.98 -0.56 -3.64
N ILE A 73 6.74 -0.54 -2.55
CA ILE A 73 6.42 0.23 -1.35
C ILE A 73 6.29 1.73 -1.64
N LYS A 74 7.01 2.25 -2.65
CA LYS A 74 6.97 3.67 -3.02
C LYS A 74 5.58 4.16 -3.41
N ILE A 75 4.65 3.26 -3.80
CA ILE A 75 3.27 3.66 -4.08
C ILE A 75 2.60 4.31 -2.86
N LEU A 76 3.00 3.90 -1.66
CA LEU A 76 2.41 4.34 -0.40
C LEU A 76 2.69 5.81 -0.07
N ASP A 77 3.72 6.40 -0.68
CA ASP A 77 4.03 7.82 -0.54
C ASP A 77 3.06 8.71 -1.35
N ASP A 78 2.26 8.14 -2.25
CA ASP A 78 1.30 8.88 -3.08
C ASP A 78 -0.15 8.44 -2.84
N TYR A 79 -0.84 9.19 -2.00
CA TYR A 79 -2.27 9.03 -1.73
C TYR A 79 -3.13 8.94 -2.99
N ASN A 80 -2.87 9.79 -4.00
CA ASN A 80 -3.72 9.85 -5.18
C ASN A 80 -3.61 8.57 -6.02
N VAL A 81 -2.40 8.02 -6.11
CA VAL A 81 -2.15 6.76 -6.81
C VAL A 81 -2.83 5.60 -6.10
N VAL A 82 -2.69 5.51 -4.77
CA VAL A 82 -3.33 4.47 -3.97
C VAL A 82 -4.86 4.58 -4.03
N ASN A 83 -5.39 5.80 -3.95
CA ASN A 83 -6.83 6.04 -4.04
C ASN A 83 -7.38 5.65 -5.44
N ARG A 84 -6.70 6.03 -6.53
CA ARG A 84 -7.09 5.64 -7.90
C ARG A 84 -7.01 4.14 -8.11
N LEU A 85 -6.00 3.48 -7.56
CA LEU A 85 -5.91 2.02 -7.54
C LEU A 85 -7.09 1.41 -6.76
N GLY A 86 -7.48 2.00 -5.62
CA GLY A 86 -8.69 1.65 -4.88
C GLY A 86 -9.94 1.76 -5.73
N CYS A 87 -10.17 2.92 -6.35
CA CYS A 87 -11.30 3.17 -7.23
C CYS A 87 -11.39 2.17 -8.39
N PHE A 88 -10.25 1.80 -9.01
CA PHE A 88 -10.23 0.80 -10.07
C PHE A 88 -10.77 -0.57 -9.61
N PHE A 89 -10.56 -0.92 -8.32
CA PHE A 89 -11.05 -2.16 -7.73
C PHE A 89 -12.34 -2.01 -6.92
N ASN A 90 -13.04 -0.87 -7.02
CA ASN A 90 -14.20 -0.55 -6.18
C ASN A 90 -13.93 -0.68 -4.67
N MET A 91 -12.73 -0.30 -4.25
CA MET A 91 -12.28 -0.29 -2.85
C MET A 91 -12.04 1.15 -2.41
N THR A 92 -12.41 1.45 -1.17
CA THR A 92 -12.03 2.69 -0.49
C THR A 92 -10.53 2.69 -0.16
N TYR A 93 -9.98 3.88 0.09
CA TYR A 93 -8.58 4.02 0.48
C TYR A 93 -8.22 3.21 1.76
N PRO A 94 -9.03 3.22 2.83
CA PRO A 94 -8.79 2.36 3.99
C PRO A 94 -8.75 0.86 3.67
N GLU A 95 -9.66 0.39 2.81
CA GLU A 95 -9.74 -1.02 2.41
C GLU A 95 -8.52 -1.46 1.60
N ILE A 96 -8.03 -0.62 0.69
CA ILE A 96 -6.84 -0.96 -0.09
C ILE A 96 -5.57 -0.94 0.76
N ILE A 97 -5.45 0.03 1.68
CA ILE A 97 -4.35 0.06 2.66
C ILE A 97 -4.41 -1.19 3.55
N PHE A 98 -5.59 -1.54 4.07
CA PHE A 98 -5.77 -2.77 4.83
C PHE A 98 -5.30 -4.00 4.04
N LEU A 99 -5.67 -4.11 2.76
CA LEU A 99 -5.27 -5.21 1.89
C LEU A 99 -3.74 -5.29 1.71
N PHE A 100 -3.05 -4.16 1.57
CA PHE A 100 -1.58 -4.17 1.46
C PHE A 100 -0.89 -4.67 2.73
N PHE A 101 -1.45 -4.34 3.89
CA PHE A 101 -0.85 -4.64 5.20
C PHE A 101 -1.39 -5.93 5.84
N ASN A 102 -2.40 -6.58 5.25
CA ASN A 102 -2.92 -7.83 5.77
C ASN A 102 -2.00 -9.01 5.36
N LEU A 103 -1.44 -9.70 6.36
CA LEU A 103 -0.47 -10.79 6.19
C LEU A 103 -1.15 -12.18 6.19
N HIS A 104 -2.43 -12.26 6.56
CA HIS A 104 -3.19 -13.50 6.62
C HIS A 104 -4.24 -13.53 5.51
N GLN A 105 -3.82 -13.94 4.31
CA GLN A 105 -4.73 -14.20 3.20
C GLN A 105 -5.29 -15.64 3.18
N GLN A 106 -4.98 -16.49 4.17
CA GLN A 106 -5.55 -17.85 4.20
C GLN A 106 -6.88 -17.98 4.97
N ASP A 107 -7.27 -17.01 5.79
CA ASP A 107 -8.55 -17.06 6.48
C ASP A 107 -9.38 -15.81 6.15
N LEU A 108 -10.27 -15.96 5.17
CA LEU A 108 -11.49 -15.16 5.03
C LEU A 108 -12.51 -15.47 6.15
N ASN A 109 -12.04 -15.91 7.32
CA ASN A 109 -12.78 -15.74 8.56
C ASN A 109 -12.36 -14.39 9.12
N LEU A 110 -13.29 -13.43 9.05
CA LEU A 110 -13.21 -12.12 9.68
C LEU A 110 -12.93 -12.27 11.17
N ASP A 111 -11.67 -12.42 11.53
CA ASP A 111 -11.23 -12.35 12.91
C ASP A 111 -11.53 -10.94 13.44
N ASN A 112 -11.96 -10.85 14.69
CA ASN A 112 -12.32 -9.58 15.34
C ASN A 112 -11.19 -8.53 15.25
N SER A 113 -9.93 -8.97 15.13
CA SER A 113 -8.72 -8.15 14.98
C SER A 113 -8.58 -7.49 13.59
N ALA A 114 -8.93 -8.20 12.50
CA ALA A 114 -8.97 -7.64 11.15
C ALA A 114 -10.04 -6.54 11.05
N SER A 115 -11.19 -6.75 11.71
CA SER A 115 -12.24 -5.74 11.80
C SER A 115 -11.81 -4.52 12.61
N ALA A 116 -11.04 -4.72 13.70
CA ALA A 116 -10.57 -3.63 14.55
C ALA A 116 -9.57 -2.73 13.82
N PHE A 117 -8.61 -3.32 13.10
CA PHE A 117 -7.61 -2.57 12.33
C PHE A 117 -8.26 -1.73 11.22
N LEU A 118 -9.20 -2.31 10.46
CA LEU A 118 -9.93 -1.57 9.43
C LEU A 118 -10.80 -0.46 10.02
N LYS A 119 -11.45 -0.70 11.17
CA LYS A 119 -12.23 0.32 11.90
C LYS A 119 -11.35 1.49 12.34
N GLU A 120 -10.13 1.22 12.80
CA GLU A 120 -9.21 2.30 13.20
C GLU A 120 -8.66 3.08 12.02
N ILE A 121 -8.30 2.42 10.90
CA ILE A 121 -7.90 3.14 9.68
C ILE A 121 -9.06 4.04 9.20
N ASN A 122 -10.30 3.53 9.21
CA ASN A 122 -11.49 4.30 8.85
C ASN A 122 -11.74 5.51 9.78
N LEU A 123 -11.53 5.35 11.08
CA LEU A 123 -11.68 6.43 12.06
C LEU A 123 -10.65 7.53 11.85
N ILE A 124 -9.44 7.16 11.46
CA ILE A 124 -8.38 8.12 11.20
C ILE A 124 -8.61 8.80 9.84
N ASP A 125 -8.96 8.05 8.79
CA ASP A 125 -9.13 8.56 7.43
C ASP A 125 -10.19 9.67 7.30
N LYS A 126 -11.24 9.61 8.12
CA LYS A 126 -12.31 10.62 8.18
C LYS A 126 -11.87 11.95 8.79
N GLU A 127 -10.78 11.98 9.56
CA GLU A 127 -10.34 13.15 10.32
C GLU A 127 -9.07 13.81 9.75
N LEU A 128 -8.41 13.20 8.76
CA LEU A 128 -7.10 13.64 8.28
C LEU A 128 -7.12 14.41 6.96
N SER A 129 -6.18 15.36 6.83
CA SER A 129 -5.81 15.97 5.55
C SER A 129 -5.02 14.96 4.68
N VAL A 130 -4.84 15.29 3.39
CA VAL A 130 -4.08 14.45 2.44
C VAL A 130 -2.62 14.26 2.89
N GLU A 131 -1.97 15.30 3.43
CA GLU A 131 -0.61 15.16 3.97
C GLU A 131 -0.56 14.18 5.15
N SER A 132 -1.52 14.28 6.08
CA SER A 132 -1.56 13.41 7.25
C SER A 132 -1.89 11.95 6.91
N ARG A 133 -2.51 11.67 5.76
CA ARG A 133 -2.69 10.28 5.27
C ARG A 133 -1.37 9.61 4.89
N ARG A 134 -0.42 10.35 4.29
CA ARG A 134 0.93 9.82 4.04
C ARG A 134 1.65 9.49 5.35
N GLU A 135 1.44 10.32 6.36
CA GLU A 135 1.97 10.13 7.71
C GLU A 135 1.34 8.91 8.41
N LEU A 136 0.04 8.68 8.22
CA LEU A 136 -0.67 7.49 8.68
C LEU A 136 -0.05 6.21 8.11
N VAL A 137 0.27 6.18 6.81
CA VAL A 137 0.87 4.98 6.19
C VAL A 137 2.26 4.70 6.76
N ARG A 138 3.07 5.75 6.99
CA ARG A 138 4.38 5.60 7.65
C ARG A 138 4.24 5.07 9.08
N LEU A 139 3.26 5.55 9.82
CA LEU A 139 2.91 5.05 11.15
C LEU A 139 2.48 3.58 11.13
N LEU A 140 1.66 3.18 10.17
CA LEU A 140 1.23 1.80 9.98
C LEU A 140 2.42 0.86 9.74
N VAL A 141 3.39 1.28 8.92
CA VAL A 141 4.65 0.55 8.71
C VAL A 141 5.45 0.45 10.00
N LEU A 142 5.63 1.56 10.72
CA LEU A 142 6.44 1.63 11.95
C LEU A 142 5.86 0.75 13.07
N ILE A 143 4.55 0.82 13.28
CA ILE A 143 3.87 0.13 14.38
C ILE A 143 3.85 -1.39 14.16
N ARG A 144 3.67 -1.84 12.91
CA ARG A 144 3.81 -3.25 12.55
C ARG A 144 5.27 -3.73 12.66
N LYS A 145 6.26 -2.90 12.29
CA LYS A 145 7.70 -3.20 12.53
C LYS A 145 7.97 -3.41 14.02
N MET A 146 7.33 -2.63 14.89
CA MET A 146 7.48 -2.71 16.35
C MET A 146 6.62 -3.79 17.02
N LYS A 147 5.78 -4.54 16.28
CA LYS A 147 4.84 -5.55 16.81
C LYS A 147 3.92 -5.02 17.94
N ILE A 148 3.55 -3.74 17.89
CA ILE A 148 2.68 -3.14 18.90
C ILE A 148 1.25 -3.70 18.74
N PRO A 149 0.58 -4.08 19.84
CA PRO A 149 -0.82 -4.48 19.81
C PRO A 149 -1.71 -3.40 19.17
N ILE A 150 -2.69 -3.81 18.37
CA ILE A 150 -3.59 -2.89 17.65
C ILE A 150 -4.50 -2.11 18.62
N HIS A 151 -4.73 -2.60 19.83
CA HIS A 151 -5.52 -1.89 20.84
C HIS A 151 -4.84 -0.56 21.24
N GLY A 152 -5.48 0.57 20.93
CA GLY A 152 -5.00 1.92 21.24
C GLY A 152 -4.32 2.63 20.07
N PHE A 153 -4.19 1.97 18.91
CA PHE A 153 -3.53 2.50 17.72
C PHE A 153 -4.18 3.79 17.22
N SER A 154 -5.50 3.90 17.20
CA SER A 154 -6.20 5.14 16.83
C SER A 154 -5.69 6.36 17.60
N PHE A 155 -5.53 6.22 18.92
CA PHE A 155 -5.13 7.31 19.79
C PHE A 155 -3.62 7.62 19.66
N VAL A 156 -2.78 6.59 19.65
CA VAL A 156 -1.33 6.73 19.49
C VAL A 156 -0.98 7.31 18.12
N ALA A 157 -1.61 6.82 17.05
CA ALA A 157 -1.42 7.34 15.69
C ALA A 157 -1.86 8.80 15.59
N ARG A 158 -3.02 9.18 16.15
CA ARG A 158 -3.46 10.59 16.19
C ARG A 158 -2.47 11.47 16.95
N GLN A 159 -1.96 11.02 18.10
CA GLN A 159 -0.97 11.78 18.86
C GLN A 159 0.35 11.92 18.11
N MET A 160 0.84 10.86 17.48
CA MET A 160 2.06 10.90 16.70
C MET A 160 1.91 11.80 15.46
N ILE A 161 0.72 11.77 14.83
CA ILE A 161 0.36 12.68 13.74
C ILE A 161 0.41 14.13 14.19
N TYR A 162 -0.31 14.43 15.27
CA TYR A 162 -0.40 15.78 15.81
C TYR A 162 0.96 16.32 16.30
N LYS A 163 1.79 15.47 16.90
CA LYS A 163 3.12 15.83 17.46
C LYS A 163 4.27 15.71 16.47
N LYS A 164 4.02 15.32 15.22
CA LYS A 164 5.02 15.13 14.16
C LYS A 164 6.20 14.20 14.50
N CYS A 165 5.96 13.14 15.28
CA CYS A 165 7.01 12.23 15.76
C CYS A 165 7.10 10.96 14.90
N PHE A 166 7.69 11.03 13.70
CA PHE A 166 7.62 9.92 12.72
C PHE A 166 8.95 9.42 12.15
N THR A 167 10.08 9.99 12.57
CA THR A 167 11.39 9.60 12.06
C THR A 167 12.00 8.50 12.92
N ASP A 168 12.88 7.68 12.34
CA ASP A 168 13.64 6.66 13.07
C ASP A 168 14.44 7.27 14.23
N GLU A 169 14.86 8.54 14.11
CA GLU A 169 15.50 9.30 15.19
C GLU A 169 14.58 9.53 16.41
N ASN A 170 13.27 9.53 16.21
CA ASN A 170 12.28 9.69 17.27
C ASN A 170 11.80 8.35 17.85
N PHE A 171 12.46 7.23 17.53
CA PHE A 171 12.10 5.90 18.00
C PHE A 171 11.91 5.82 19.52
N ASN A 172 12.80 6.46 20.30
CA ASN A 172 12.68 6.49 21.76
C ASN A 172 11.48 7.30 22.26
N ARG A 173 11.11 8.38 21.57
CA ARG A 173 9.90 9.17 21.88
C ARG A 173 8.64 8.40 21.56
N THR A 174 8.62 7.74 20.40
CA THR A 174 7.55 6.86 19.97
C THR A 174 7.37 5.72 20.97
N LYS A 175 8.45 5.02 21.32
CA LYS A 175 8.45 3.94 22.29
C LYS A 175 8.00 4.40 23.67
N ASN A 176 8.49 5.54 24.18
CA ASN A 176 8.02 6.10 25.45
C ASN A 176 6.53 6.50 25.42
N LEU A 177 6.01 6.96 24.28
CA LEU A 177 4.57 7.24 24.14
C LEU A 177 3.72 5.97 24.14
N ILE A 178 4.28 4.84 23.74
CA ILE A 178 3.60 3.54 23.72
C ILE A 178 3.72 2.86 25.10
N ASP A 179 4.93 2.86 25.69
CA ASP A 179 5.23 2.16 26.95
C ASP A 179 4.60 2.85 28.18
N ASN A 180 4.27 4.14 28.10
CA ASN A 180 3.59 4.89 29.16
C ASN A 180 2.05 4.85 29.03
N PHE A 181 1.51 3.93 28.23
CA PHE A 181 0.09 3.67 28.08
C PHE A 181 -0.28 2.27 28.54
#